data_AF-A0A4R7G3Q8-F1
#
_entry.id   AF-A0A4R7G3Q8-F1
#
_cell.length_a   1.000
_cell.length_b   1.000
_cell.length_c   1.000
_cell.angle_alpha   90.00
_cell.angle_beta   90.00
_cell.angle_gamma   90.00
#
_symmetry.space_group_name_H-M   'P 1'
#
loop_
_entity.id
_entity.type
_entity.pdbx_description
1 polymer ?
#
loop_
_entity_poly.entity_id
_entity_poly.type
_entity_poly.pdbx_seq_one_letter_code
_entity_poly.pdbx_strand_id
1 'polypeptide(L)'
;MTPEASSRREELIAGALTDDLSDAEWEELNDARTADPSIDVEIAELRVIAKRLDGRSLTWREENPSRDLEERIRAATSQTEPYKDNK
;
A
#
# COMPACT_ATOMS: atom_id res chain seq x y z
N MET A 1 -12.29 -8.88 -3.95
CA MET A 1 -11.23 -7.94 -4.34
C MET A 1 -9.95 -8.51 -3.77
N THR A 2 -9.24 -9.29 -4.58
CA THR A 2 -7.89 -9.74 -4.22
C THR A 2 -7.03 -8.49 -4.05
N PRO A 3 -6.15 -8.40 -3.03
CA PRO A 3 -5.16 -7.34 -3.01
C PRO A 3 -4.32 -7.56 -4.28
N GLU A 4 -4.48 -6.67 -5.25
CA GLU A 4 -3.58 -6.62 -6.40
C GLU A 4 -2.20 -6.42 -5.80
N ALA A 5 -1.32 -7.42 -5.96
CA ALA A 5 0.08 -7.26 -5.59
C ALA A 5 0.58 -6.04 -6.36
N SER A 6 1.03 -5.01 -5.64
CA SER A 6 1.64 -3.84 -6.26
C SER A 6 2.69 -4.29 -7.27
N SER A 7 2.75 -3.65 -8.42
CA SER A 7 3.76 -4.01 -9.42
C SER A 7 5.15 -3.86 -8.78
N ARG A 8 6.12 -4.71 -9.16
CA ARG A 8 7.48 -4.66 -8.57
C ARG A 8 8.10 -3.25 -8.62
N ARG A 9 7.77 -2.48 -9.66
CA ARG A 9 8.11 -1.07 -9.80
C ARG A 9 7.59 -0.21 -8.64
N GLU A 10 6.31 -0.36 -8.29
CA GLU A 10 5.68 0.39 -7.18
C GLU A 10 6.32 0.03 -5.84
N GLU A 11 6.68 -1.24 -5.63
CA GLU A 11 7.38 -1.70 -4.42
C GLU A 11 8.75 -1.01 -4.28
N LEU A 12 9.55 -0.99 -5.35
CA LEU A 12 10.85 -0.33 -5.34
C LEU A 12 10.73 1.19 -5.12
N ILE A 13 9.74 1.84 -5.75
CA ILE A 13 9.46 3.26 -5.54
C ILE A 13 9.05 3.51 -4.08
N ALA A 14 8.17 2.68 -3.52
CA ALA A 14 7.73 2.80 -2.13
C ALA A 14 8.90 2.64 -1.16
N GLY A 15 9.74 1.61 -1.32
CA GLY A 15 10.93 1.41 -0.50
C GLY A 15 11.92 2.57 -0.60
N ALA A 16 12.11 3.15 -1.80
CA ALA A 16 12.98 4.32 -1.99
C ALA A 16 12.44 5.61 -1.32
N LEU A 17 11.14 5.67 -1.04
CA LEU A 17 10.51 6.77 -0.31
C LEU A 17 10.63 6.60 1.21
N THR A 18 10.61 5.37 1.69
CA THR A 18 10.69 5.01 3.12
C THR A 18 12.11 4.69 3.59
N ASP A 19 13.09 4.72 2.69
CA ASP A 19 14.47 4.30 2.94
C ASP A 19 14.56 2.83 3.41
N ASP A 20 13.69 1.98 2.83
CA ASP A 20 13.53 0.56 3.17
C ASP A 20 13.78 -0.33 1.94
N LEU A 21 14.92 -0.11 1.29
CA LEU A 21 15.42 -0.98 0.22
C LEU A 21 16.71 -1.66 0.67
N SER A 22 16.82 -2.94 0.37
CA SER A 22 18.11 -3.64 0.43
C SER A 22 19.06 -3.19 -0.70
N ASP A 23 20.34 -3.51 -0.58
CA ASP A 23 21.34 -3.17 -1.61
C ASP A 23 20.97 -3.74 -2.99
N ALA A 24 20.47 -4.98 -3.04
CA ALA A 24 20.03 -5.62 -4.28
C ALA A 24 18.84 -4.89 -4.91
N GLU A 25 17.95 -4.34 -4.10
CA GLU A 25 16.78 -3.60 -4.57
C GLU A 25 17.14 -2.19 -5.03
N TRP A 26 18.17 -1.60 -4.44
CA TRP A 26 18.77 -0.38 -4.98
C TRP A 26 19.38 -0.59 -6.36
N GLU A 27 20.07 -1.72 -6.58
CA GLU A 27 20.57 -2.09 -7.91
C GLU A 27 19.41 -2.28 -8.90
N GLU A 28 18.38 -3.04 -8.53
CA GLU A 28 17.19 -3.25 -9.35
C GLU A 28 16.49 -1.93 -9.71
N LEU A 29 16.35 -1.02 -8.73
CA LEU A 29 15.78 0.30 -8.96
C LEU A 29 16.66 1.15 -9.88
N ASN A 30 17.99 1.08 -9.77
CA ASN A 30 18.90 1.81 -10.66
C ASN A 30 18.82 1.32 -12.11
N ASP A 31 18.71 0.00 -12.31
CA ASP A 31 18.48 -0.59 -13.63
C ASP A 31 17.12 -0.14 -14.19
N ALA A 32 16.07 -0.17 -13.37
CA ALA A 32 14.74 0.31 -13.74
C ALA A 32 14.75 1.80 -14.12
N ARG A 33 15.45 2.66 -13.36
CA ARG A 33 15.61 4.10 -13.66
C ARG A 33 16.36 4.34 -14.97
N THR A 34 17.34 3.49 -15.27
CA THR A 34 18.09 3.57 -16.54
C THR A 34 17.19 3.22 -17.72
N ALA A 35 16.33 2.22 -17.58
CA ALA A 35 15.36 1.83 -18.60
C ALA A 35 14.20 2.82 -18.73
N ASP A 36 13.74 3.40 -17.61
CA ASP A 36 12.63 4.34 -17.53
C ASP A 36 12.94 5.50 -16.57
N PRO A 37 13.44 6.64 -17.11
CA PRO A 37 13.70 7.83 -16.30
C PRO A 37 12.47 8.49 -15.69
N SER A 38 11.24 8.10 -16.06
CA SER A 38 10.02 8.65 -15.44
C SER A 38 9.87 8.25 -13.97
N ILE A 39 10.54 7.18 -13.55
CA ILE A 39 10.64 6.75 -12.15
C ILE A 39 11.22 7.86 -11.27
N ASP A 40 12.19 8.62 -11.77
CA ASP A 40 12.78 9.74 -11.02
C ASP A 40 11.80 10.88 -10.79
N VAL A 41 10.96 11.15 -11.80
CA VAL A 41 9.90 12.15 -11.72
C VAL A 41 8.88 11.72 -10.67
N GLU A 42 8.46 10.46 -10.70
CA GLU A 42 7.48 9.92 -9.75
C GLU A 42 8.01 9.94 -8.30
N ILE A 43 9.24 9.49 -8.07
CA ILE A 43 9.87 9.56 -6.74
C ILE A 43 9.92 11.02 -6.26
N ALA A 44 10.30 11.97 -7.12
CA ALA A 44 10.35 13.38 -6.75
C ALA A 44 8.96 13.95 -6.40
N GLU A 45 7.93 13.64 -7.19
CA GLU A 45 6.55 14.07 -6.94
C GLU A 45 6.00 13.48 -5.63
N LEU A 46 6.22 12.19 -5.39
CA LEU A 46 5.80 11.51 -4.17
C LEU A 46 6.53 12.07 -2.94
N ARG A 47 7.83 12.39 -3.03
CA ARG A 47 8.56 13.08 -1.95
C ARG A 47 7.98 14.45 -1.62
N VAL A 48 7.56 15.22 -2.62
CA VAL A 48 6.88 16.51 -2.41
C VAL A 48 5.55 16.30 -1.67
N ILE A 49 4.78 15.28 -2.03
CA ILE A 49 3.51 14.95 -1.36
C ILE A 49 3.77 14.51 0.09
N ALA A 50 4.70 13.58 0.32
CA ALA A 50 5.06 13.10 1.65
C ALA A 50 5.50 14.26 2.57
N LYS A 51 6.35 15.16 2.08
CA LYS A 51 6.77 16.36 2.81
C LYS A 51 5.62 17.31 3.15
N ARG A 52 4.64 17.46 2.24
CA ARG A 52 3.43 18.27 2.51
C ARG A 52 2.54 17.66 3.59
N LEU A 53 2.49 16.32 3.66
CA LEU A 53 1.74 15.62 4.70
C LEU A 53 2.45 15.70 6.05
N ASP A 54 3.76 15.54 6.09
CA ASP A 54 4.59 15.68 7.30
C ASP A 54 4.53 17.11 7.88
N GLY A 55 4.53 18.13 7.02
CA GLY A 55 4.39 19.53 7.44
C GLY A 55 3.00 19.91 7.95
N ARG A 56 1.99 19.04 7.79
CA ARG A 56 0.69 19.20 8.44
C ARG A 56 0.75 18.42 9.75
N SER A 57 0.34 19.03 10.85
CA SER A 57 0.14 18.32 12.13
C SER A 57 -1.06 17.37 12.03
N LEU A 58 -0.94 16.34 11.20
CA LEU A 58 -1.91 15.28 11.04
C LEU A 58 -1.77 14.35 12.24
N THR A 59 -2.82 14.26 13.04
CA THR A 59 -2.90 13.27 14.10
C THR A 59 -3.71 12.10 13.57
N TRP A 60 -3.09 10.93 13.52
CA TRP A 60 -3.84 9.69 13.30
C TRP A 60 -4.91 9.57 14.39
N ARG A 61 -6.17 9.46 14.00
CA ARG A 61 -7.28 9.24 14.92
C ARG A 61 -7.72 7.80 14.79
N GLU A 62 -7.42 7.02 15.81
CA GLU A 62 -8.02 5.71 15.95
C GLU A 62 -9.45 5.90 16.47
N GLU A 63 -10.43 5.69 15.58
CA GLU A 63 -11.83 5.69 15.95
C GLU A 63 -12.29 4.27 16.26
N ASN A 64 -12.99 4.09 17.37
CA ASN A 64 -13.62 2.81 17.67
C ASN A 64 -14.92 2.71 16.85
N PRO A 65 -15.02 1.80 15.87
CA PRO A 65 -16.21 1.68 15.05
C PRO A 65 -17.44 1.35 15.90
N SER A 66 -18.62 1.81 15.47
CA SER A 66 -19.87 1.51 16.19
C SER A 66 -20.15 0.00 16.20
N ARG A 67 -20.75 -0.49 17.29
CA ARG A 67 -21.19 -1.89 17.39
C ARG A 67 -22.15 -2.32 16.26
N ASP A 68 -23.00 -1.40 15.78
CA ASP A 68 -23.88 -1.66 14.63
C ASP A 68 -23.08 -2.00 13.35
N LEU A 69 -22.00 -1.27 13.09
CA LEU A 69 -21.12 -1.54 11.96
C LEU A 69 -20.45 -2.92 12.07
N GLU A 70 -20.00 -3.28 13.28
CA GLU A 70 -19.43 -4.61 13.54
C GLU A 70 -20.44 -5.72 13.25
N GLU A 71 -21.68 -5.58 13.73
CA GLU A 71 -22.76 -6.55 13.51
C GLU A 71 -23.10 -6.70 12.02
N ARG A 72 -23.13 -5.59 11.28
CA ARG A 72 -23.37 -5.58 9.83
C ARG A 72 -22.24 -6.25 9.04
N ILE A 73 -20.98 -5.97 9.38
CA ILE A 73 -19.83 -6.62 8.74
C ILE A 73 -19.88 -8.13 8.99
N ARG A 74 -20.11 -8.54 10.25
CA ARG A 74 -20.22 -9.95 10.63
C ARG A 74 -21.32 -10.65 9.84
N ALA A 75 -22.50 -10.03 9.74
CA ALA A 75 -23.61 -10.57 8.95
C ALA A 75 -23.28 -10.70 7.45
N ALA A 76 -22.61 -9.71 6.87
CA ALA A 76 -22.22 -9.73 5.46
C ALA A 76 -21.17 -10.82 5.15
N THR A 77 -20.19 -11.02 6.03
CA THR A 77 -19.13 -12.02 5.81
C THR A 77 -19.58 -13.44 6.12
N SER A 78 -20.48 -13.64 7.09
CA SER A 78 -21.00 -14.97 7.43
C SER A 78 -21.96 -15.56 6.40
N GLN A 79 -22.55 -14.75 5.51
CA GLN A 79 -23.43 -15.24 4.44
C GLN A 79 -22.69 -15.82 3.22
N THR A 80 -21.34 -15.77 3.22
CA THR A 80 -20.52 -16.17 2.06
C THR A 80 -20.03 -17.63 2.11
N GLU A 81 -20.35 -18.40 3.16
CA GLU A 81 -20.00 -19.83 3.21
C GLU A 81 -21.22 -20.74 2.97
N PRO A 82 -21.25 -21.45 1.83
CA PRO A 82 -21.73 -22.81 1.80
C PRO A 82 -20.53 -23.72 1.53
N TYR A 83 -19.83 -24.15 2.58
CA TYR A 83 -18.98 -25.33 2.49
C TYR A 83 -19.90 -26.55 2.39
N LYS A 84 -20.13 -27.02 1.16
CA LYS A 84 -20.79 -28.31 0.92
C LYS A 84 -19.79 -29.42 1.14
N ASP A 85 -19.90 -30.06 2.30
CA ASP A 85 -19.30 -31.37 2.55
C ASP A 85 -20.09 -32.42 1.75
N ASN A 86 -19.50 -32.95 0.67
CA ASN A 86 -20.07 -34.03 -0.10
C ASN A 86 -19.47 -35.35 0.40
N LYS A 87 -20.29 -36.14 1.08
CA LYS A 87 -20.03 -37.53 1.45
C LYS A 87 -20.22 -38.48 0.27
#